data_AF-A0AAE3IXL5-F1
#
_entry.id   AF-A0AAE3IXL5-F1
#
_cell.length_a   1.000
_cell.length_b   1.000
_cell.length_c   1.000
_cell.angle_alpha   90.00
_cell.angle_beta   90.00
_cell.angle_gamma   90.00
#
_symmetry.space_group_name_H-M   'P 1'
#
loop_
_entity.id
_entity.type
_entity.pdbx_description
1 polymer ?
#
loop_
_entity_poly.entity_id
_entity_poly.type
_entity_poly.pdbx_seq_one_letter_code
_entity_poly.pdbx_strand_id
1 'polypeptide(L)'
;MENFQILETNSLLSAMGSRAQQYKQLQAEMFHLRNTILSFTQLENELQGKGADAIKQFYVANIDVVDAWLRLIEEKIAFFQGIEASLQQLNLSENTIVHVSFLESELTQSYQRSNEIIDNQKVELQQIFHEIHDILPLKIYNTIPMEDLLAKADKEREDTISAVIYLDQQLTSEYQSIQRTEDYLISLFSSIIQASTYAGSSNPIHFDEKIYKNSDSYQFQEQMRDQHQEYMEYKTEQQVSKNENQLHIYPNDDDFQLRND
;
A
#
# COMPACT_ATOMS: atom_id res chain seq x y z
N MET A 1 6.03 -0.53 -26.89
CA MET A 1 4.73 -0.67 -26.21
C MET A 1 4.58 0.60 -25.40
N GLU A 2 3.57 1.41 -25.67
CA GLU A 2 3.24 2.52 -24.76
C GLU A 2 2.93 1.92 -23.40
N ASN A 3 3.61 2.41 -22.37
CA ASN A 3 3.40 1.98 -21.00
C ASN A 3 2.19 2.74 -20.47
N PHE A 4 1.00 2.17 -20.60
CA PHE A 4 -0.23 2.80 -20.11
C PHE A 4 -0.26 2.73 -18.58
N GLN A 5 0.15 3.81 -17.92
CA GLN A 5 -0.05 3.98 -16.47
C GLN A 5 -1.50 4.45 -16.25
N ILE A 6 -2.34 3.53 -15.75
CA ILE A 6 -3.74 3.77 -15.44
C ILE A 6 -3.98 3.43 -13.97
N LEU A 7 -4.55 4.37 -13.23
CA LEU A 7 -5.12 4.10 -11.92
C LEU A 7 -6.63 3.91 -12.06
N GLU A 8 -7.14 2.77 -11.59
CA GLU A 8 -8.57 2.52 -11.41
C GLU A 8 -8.84 2.22 -9.93
N THR A 9 -9.26 3.24 -9.18
CA THR A 9 -9.35 3.17 -7.72
C THR A 9 -10.29 2.06 -7.24
N ASN A 10 -11.48 1.93 -7.84
CA ASN A 10 -12.45 0.92 -7.44
C ASN A 10 -11.99 -0.51 -7.76
N SER A 11 -11.37 -0.70 -8.93
CA SER A 11 -10.79 -1.99 -9.33
C SER A 11 -9.67 -2.40 -8.37
N LEU A 12 -8.79 -1.46 -8.02
CA LEU A 12 -7.73 -1.66 -7.03
C LEU A 12 -8.31 -2.02 -5.66
N LEU A 13 -9.20 -1.21 -5.10
CA LEU A 13 -9.79 -1.46 -3.77
C LEU A 13 -10.54 -2.80 -3.71
N SER A 14 -11.26 -3.15 -4.76
CA SER A 14 -11.96 -4.45 -4.86
C SER A 14 -10.97 -5.61 -4.83
N ALA A 15 -9.91 -5.56 -5.64
CA ALA A 15 -8.89 -6.60 -5.69
C ALA A 15 -8.15 -6.74 -4.35
N MET A 16 -7.77 -5.62 -3.74
CA MET A 16 -7.05 -5.60 -2.46
C MET A 16 -7.93 -6.08 -1.31
N GLY A 17 -9.21 -5.69 -1.29
CA GLY A 17 -10.19 -6.18 -0.31
C GLY A 17 -10.42 -7.69 -0.43
N SER A 18 -10.56 -8.22 -1.65
CA SER A 18 -10.65 -9.66 -1.90
C SER A 18 -9.41 -10.39 -1.41
N ARG A 19 -8.22 -9.85 -1.70
CA ARG A 19 -6.95 -10.43 -1.28
C ARG A 19 -6.79 -10.44 0.25
N ALA A 20 -7.14 -9.35 0.93
CA ALA A 20 -7.16 -9.29 2.40
C ALA A 20 -8.09 -10.36 3.00
N GLN A 21 -9.26 -10.60 2.39
CA GLN A 21 -10.18 -11.63 2.86
C GLN A 21 -9.64 -13.05 2.68
N GLN A 22 -8.95 -13.34 1.57
CA GLN A 22 -8.25 -14.62 1.37
C GLN A 22 -7.19 -14.84 2.45
N TYR A 23 -6.42 -13.80 2.79
CA TYR A 23 -5.43 -13.88 3.85
C TYR A 23 -6.04 -14.10 5.24
N LYS A 24 -7.20 -13.51 5.54
CA LYS A 24 -7.93 -13.78 6.79
C LYS A 24 -8.38 -15.25 6.90
N GLN A 25 -8.81 -15.85 5.79
CA GLN A 25 -9.14 -17.27 5.75
C GLN A 25 -7.89 -18.13 5.99
N LEU A 26 -6.79 -17.83 5.30
CA LEU A 26 -5.51 -18.51 5.49
C LEU A 26 -5.00 -18.36 6.94
N GLN A 27 -5.20 -17.19 7.57
CA GLN A 27 -4.84 -16.95 8.96
C GLN A 27 -5.57 -17.93 9.90
N ALA A 28 -6.87 -18.13 9.69
CA ALA A 28 -7.67 -19.07 10.49
C ALA A 28 -7.18 -20.52 10.30
N GLU A 29 -6.84 -20.92 9.07
CA GLU A 29 -6.25 -22.22 8.78
C GLU A 29 -4.88 -22.40 9.47
N MET A 30 -4.03 -21.37 9.45
CA MET A 30 -2.73 -21.39 10.13
C MET A 30 -2.88 -21.48 11.66
N PHE A 31 -3.84 -20.76 12.26
CA PHE A 31 -4.14 -20.92 13.68
C PHE A 31 -4.63 -22.34 14.01
N HIS A 32 -5.46 -22.93 13.16
CA HIS A 32 -5.89 -24.31 13.33
C HIS A 32 -4.69 -25.27 13.27
N LEU A 33 -3.84 -25.14 12.25
CA LEU A 33 -2.61 -25.93 12.10
C LEU A 33 -1.71 -25.81 13.34
N ARG A 34 -1.47 -24.58 13.80
CA ARG A 34 -0.70 -24.29 15.02
C ARG A 34 -1.22 -25.07 16.22
N ASN A 35 -2.54 -25.01 16.44
CA ASN A 35 -3.19 -25.68 17.57
C ASN A 35 -3.13 -27.21 17.44
N THR A 36 -3.31 -27.76 16.23
CA THR A 36 -3.16 -29.20 15.97
C THR A 36 -1.74 -29.67 16.29
N ILE A 37 -0.72 -28.92 15.87
CA ILE A 37 0.68 -29.22 16.18
C ILE A 37 0.90 -29.19 17.69
N LEU A 38 0.42 -28.15 18.38
CA LEU A 38 0.52 -28.05 19.84
C LEU A 38 -0.11 -29.26 20.54
N SER A 39 -1.34 -29.63 20.18
CA SER A 39 -2.02 -30.80 20.77
C SER A 39 -1.25 -32.10 20.52
N PHE A 40 -0.68 -32.29 19.32
CA PHE A 40 0.15 -33.46 19.02
C PHE A 40 1.40 -33.53 19.91
N THR A 41 2.07 -32.40 20.13
CA THR A 41 3.30 -32.36 20.95
C THR A 41 3.06 -32.64 22.44
N GLN A 42 1.81 -32.55 22.89
CA GLN A 42 1.37 -32.82 24.27
C GLN A 42 0.94 -34.28 24.51
N LEU A 43 1.05 -35.17 23.51
CA LEU A 43 0.76 -36.60 23.69
C LEU A 43 1.89 -37.27 24.50
N GLU A 44 1.65 -37.52 25.79
CA GLU A 44 2.63 -38.07 26.72
C GLU A 44 2.67 -39.61 26.76
N ASN A 45 1.52 -40.27 26.60
CA ASN A 45 1.40 -41.71 26.82
C ASN A 45 1.46 -42.52 25.51
N GLU A 46 1.17 -41.88 24.39
CA GLU A 46 1.00 -42.49 23.07
C GLU A 46 2.31 -42.49 22.26
N LEU A 47 3.26 -41.60 22.58
CA LEU A 47 4.51 -41.44 21.84
C LEU A 47 5.72 -41.29 22.79
N GLN A 48 6.47 -42.38 22.98
CA GLN A 48 7.56 -42.48 23.96
C GLN A 48 8.89 -42.92 23.35
N GLY A 49 9.98 -42.54 24.02
CA GLY A 49 11.36 -42.88 23.64
C GLY A 49 12.05 -41.79 22.81
N LYS A 50 13.35 -41.94 22.57
CA LYS A 50 14.18 -40.88 21.97
C LYS A 50 13.72 -40.42 20.58
N GLY A 51 13.21 -41.35 19.75
CA GLY A 51 12.65 -41.00 18.44
C GLY A 51 11.33 -40.24 18.56
N ALA A 52 10.49 -40.57 19.54
CA ALA A 52 9.28 -39.81 19.85
C ALA A 52 9.60 -38.39 20.29
N ASP A 53 10.62 -38.23 21.14
CA ASP A 53 11.06 -36.92 21.61
C ASP A 53 11.59 -36.06 20.46
N ALA A 54 12.40 -36.64 19.56
CA ALA A 54 12.87 -35.96 18.35
C ALA A 54 11.70 -35.51 17.44
N ILE A 55 10.71 -36.38 17.21
CA ILE A 55 9.51 -36.05 16.42
C ILE A 55 8.71 -34.93 17.10
N LYS A 56 8.49 -34.99 18.41
CA LYS A 56 7.78 -33.92 19.15
C LYS A 56 8.53 -32.60 19.02
N GLN A 57 9.85 -32.59 19.22
CA GLN A 57 10.68 -31.40 19.07
C GLN A 57 10.68 -30.83 17.64
N PHE A 58 10.68 -31.70 16.62
CA PHE A 58 10.51 -31.29 15.22
C PHE A 58 9.20 -30.52 15.01
N TYR A 59 8.09 -31.05 15.52
CA TYR A 59 6.80 -30.39 15.43
C TYR A 59 6.73 -29.09 16.24
N VAL A 60 7.35 -29.05 17.42
CA VAL A 60 7.52 -27.80 18.18
C VAL A 60 8.29 -26.76 17.35
N ALA A 61 9.39 -27.12 16.69
CA ALA A 61 10.13 -26.20 15.83
C ALA A 61 9.28 -25.69 14.65
N ASN A 62 8.40 -26.53 14.08
CA ASN A 62 7.47 -26.09 13.03
C ASN A 62 6.45 -25.05 13.52
N ILE A 63 6.18 -24.95 14.83
CA ILE A 63 5.36 -23.87 15.38
C ILE A 63 6.02 -22.51 15.10
N ASP A 64 7.34 -22.40 15.18
CA ASP A 64 8.05 -21.14 14.90
C ASP A 64 7.82 -20.69 13.45
N VAL A 65 7.77 -21.64 12.51
CA VAL A 65 7.46 -21.39 11.09
C VAL A 65 6.00 -21.00 10.89
N VAL A 66 5.07 -21.66 11.58
CA VAL A 66 3.65 -21.28 11.53
C VAL A 66 3.43 -19.88 12.13
N ASP A 67 4.11 -19.56 13.22
CA ASP A 67 4.05 -18.22 13.82
C ASP A 67 4.67 -17.16 12.90
N ALA A 68 5.73 -17.48 12.14
CA ALA A 68 6.27 -16.61 11.10
C ALA A 68 5.28 -16.41 9.93
N TRP A 69 4.59 -17.46 9.50
CA TRP A 69 3.51 -17.36 8.51
C TRP A 69 2.39 -16.44 8.98
N LEU A 70 1.96 -16.58 10.24
CA LEU A 70 0.91 -15.76 10.82
C LEU A 70 1.28 -14.26 10.81
N ARG A 71 2.52 -13.92 11.15
CA ARG A 71 3.03 -12.53 11.07
C ARG A 71 3.03 -12.00 9.65
N LEU A 72 3.54 -12.77 8.69
CA LEU A 72 3.51 -12.40 7.27
C LEU A 72 2.07 -12.16 6.77
N ILE A 73 1.13 -13.05 7.15
CA ILE A 73 -0.27 -12.93 6.78
C ILE A 73 -0.87 -11.65 7.35
N GLU A 74 -0.59 -11.33 8.61
CA GLU A 74 -1.01 -10.09 9.25
C GLU A 74 -0.43 -8.85 8.55
N GLU A 75 0.86 -8.88 8.18
CA GLU A 75 1.52 -7.82 7.41
C GLU A 75 0.84 -7.57 6.06
N LYS A 76 0.53 -8.64 5.33
CA LYS A 76 -0.18 -8.56 4.05
C LYS A 76 -1.60 -8.03 4.23
N ILE A 77 -2.33 -8.46 5.27
CA ILE A 77 -3.67 -7.93 5.57
C ILE A 77 -3.60 -6.43 5.84
N ALA A 78 -2.70 -5.99 6.72
CA ALA A 78 -2.53 -4.59 7.07
C ALA A 78 -2.13 -3.73 5.84
N PHE A 79 -1.23 -4.24 5.00
CA PHE A 79 -0.87 -3.60 3.73
C PHE A 79 -2.10 -3.35 2.86
N PHE A 80 -2.86 -4.40 2.53
CA PHE A 80 -4.00 -4.29 1.63
C PHE A 80 -5.12 -3.40 2.18
N GLN A 81 -5.36 -3.45 3.50
CA GLN A 81 -6.36 -2.60 4.13
C GLN A 81 -5.94 -1.12 4.20
N GLY A 82 -4.64 -0.84 4.25
CA GLY A 82 -4.10 0.54 4.28
C GLY A 82 -4.09 1.26 2.93
N ILE A 83 -4.32 0.56 1.81
CA ILE A 83 -4.32 1.16 0.47
C ILE A 83 -5.39 2.24 0.33
N GLU A 84 -6.58 2.04 0.91
CA GLU A 84 -7.65 3.05 0.88
C GLU A 84 -7.23 4.36 1.56
N ALA A 85 -6.53 4.28 2.70
CA ALA A 85 -6.03 5.46 3.40
C ALA A 85 -5.02 6.23 2.55
N SER A 86 -4.13 5.50 1.86
CA SER A 86 -3.12 6.10 0.98
C SER A 86 -3.76 6.81 -0.22
N LEU A 87 -4.80 6.21 -0.82
CA LEU A 87 -5.59 6.84 -1.88
C LEU A 87 -6.29 8.12 -1.41
N GLN A 88 -6.91 8.08 -0.22
CA GLN A 88 -7.59 9.24 0.37
C GLN A 88 -6.63 10.40 0.64
N GLN A 89 -5.45 10.11 1.18
CA GLN A 89 -4.42 11.13 1.47
C GLN A 89 -3.97 11.89 0.21
N LEU A 90 -4.00 11.22 -0.95
CA LEU A 90 -3.57 11.77 -2.23
C LEU A 90 -4.73 12.33 -3.07
N ASN A 91 -5.94 12.38 -2.52
CA ASN A 91 -7.16 12.75 -3.25
C ASN A 91 -7.41 11.87 -4.49
N LEU A 92 -6.98 10.61 -4.43
CA LEU A 92 -7.17 9.59 -5.47
C LEU A 92 -8.23 8.55 -5.07
N SER A 93 -8.94 8.79 -3.98
CA SER A 93 -10.03 7.94 -3.49
C SER A 93 -11.29 8.04 -4.34
N GLU A 94 -12.38 7.41 -3.89
CA GLU A 94 -13.68 7.38 -4.58
C GLU A 94 -13.61 6.70 -5.96
N ASN A 95 -14.57 7.00 -6.85
CA ASN A 95 -14.65 6.44 -8.19
C ASN A 95 -13.67 7.14 -9.17
N THR A 96 -12.41 7.27 -8.74
CA THR A 96 -11.34 7.93 -9.50
C THR A 96 -10.74 6.98 -10.54
N ILE A 97 -10.58 7.50 -11.75
CA ILE A 97 -9.85 6.86 -12.85
C ILE A 97 -8.86 7.88 -13.41
N VAL A 98 -7.58 7.56 -13.42
CA VAL A 98 -6.52 8.44 -13.96
C VAL A 98 -5.79 7.72 -15.08
N HIS A 99 -5.82 8.32 -16.27
CA HIS A 99 -4.99 7.90 -17.39
C HIS A 99 -3.79 8.85 -17.47
N VAL A 100 -2.63 8.44 -16.95
CA VAL A 100 -1.45 9.32 -16.87
C VAL A 100 -1.02 9.80 -18.26
N SER A 101 -1.05 8.93 -19.27
CA SER A 101 -0.76 9.29 -20.66
C SER A 101 -1.69 10.40 -21.20
N PHE A 102 -2.96 10.38 -20.80
CA PHE A 102 -3.93 11.40 -21.18
C PHE A 102 -3.58 12.78 -20.57
N LEU A 103 -3.16 12.75 -19.31
CA LEU A 103 -2.72 13.95 -18.59
C LEU A 103 -1.39 14.49 -19.14
N GLU A 104 -0.47 13.63 -19.56
CA GLU A 104 0.84 14.03 -20.08
C GLU A 104 0.81 14.52 -21.52
N SER A 105 -0.15 14.07 -22.33
CA SER A 105 -0.16 14.36 -23.77
C SER A 105 -1.34 15.22 -24.19
N GLU A 106 -2.58 14.73 -24.10
CA GLU A 106 -3.76 15.40 -24.64
C GLU A 106 -4.09 16.66 -23.84
N LEU A 107 -4.05 16.59 -22.50
CA LEU A 107 -4.35 17.76 -21.67
C LEU A 107 -3.25 18.83 -21.75
N THR A 108 -1.99 18.44 -21.83
CA THR A 108 -0.88 19.39 -22.05
C THR A 108 -1.03 20.13 -23.39
N GLN A 109 -1.38 19.41 -24.46
CA GLN A 109 -1.65 20.02 -25.76
C GLN A 109 -2.88 20.95 -25.73
N SER A 110 -3.94 20.56 -25.01
CA SER A 110 -5.14 21.38 -24.85
C SER A 110 -4.85 22.68 -24.09
N TYR A 111 -4.00 22.62 -23.05
CA TYR A 111 -3.55 23.79 -22.31
C TYR A 111 -2.79 24.77 -23.21
N GLN A 112 -1.80 24.27 -23.96
CA GLN A 112 -1.02 25.07 -24.92
C GLN A 112 -1.92 25.75 -25.95
N ARG A 113 -2.83 24.98 -26.59
CA ARG A 113 -3.76 25.52 -27.59
C ARG A 113 -4.70 26.58 -27.00
N SER A 114 -5.14 26.42 -25.76
CA SER A 114 -6.02 27.39 -25.10
C SER A 114 -5.32 28.73 -24.89
N ASN A 115 -4.06 28.71 -24.45
CA ASN A 115 -3.25 29.93 -24.32
C ASN A 115 -3.02 30.59 -25.69
N GLU A 116 -2.68 29.82 -26.73
CA GLU A 116 -2.51 30.35 -28.09
C GLU A 116 -3.77 31.04 -28.61
N ILE A 117 -4.96 30.49 -28.35
CA ILE A 117 -6.24 31.10 -28.76
C ILE A 117 -6.46 32.43 -28.03
N ILE A 118 -6.20 32.50 -26.72
CA ILE A 118 -6.34 33.72 -25.92
C ILE A 118 -5.42 34.82 -26.44
N ASP A 119 -4.15 34.48 -26.68
CA ASP A 119 -3.16 35.42 -27.19
C ASP A 119 -3.53 35.93 -28.59
N ASN A 120 -3.93 35.02 -29.49
CA ASN A 120 -4.33 35.38 -30.84
C ASN A 120 -5.58 36.28 -30.85
N GLN A 121 -6.61 35.98 -30.04
CA GLN A 121 -7.81 36.82 -29.95
C GLN A 121 -7.49 38.21 -29.39
N LYS A 122 -6.59 38.30 -28.41
CA LYS A 122 -6.13 39.57 -27.85
C LYS A 122 -5.41 40.41 -28.89
N VAL A 123 -4.53 39.80 -29.68
CA VAL A 123 -3.80 40.48 -30.77
C VAL A 123 -4.75 40.93 -31.87
N GLU A 124 -5.71 40.11 -32.27
CA GLU A 124 -6.70 40.44 -33.31
C GLU A 124 -7.57 41.63 -32.89
N LEU A 125 -8.09 41.63 -31.65
CA LEU A 125 -8.89 42.76 -31.15
C LEU A 125 -8.07 44.03 -30.94
N GLN A 126 -6.79 43.90 -30.56
CA GLN A 126 -5.86 45.03 -30.54
C GLN A 126 -5.73 45.69 -31.91
N GLN A 127 -5.62 44.89 -32.97
CA GLN A 127 -5.55 45.38 -34.34
C GLN A 127 -6.85 46.07 -34.75
N ILE A 128 -8.01 45.44 -34.53
CA ILE A 128 -9.34 46.03 -34.86
C ILE A 128 -9.55 47.35 -34.11
N PHE A 129 -9.23 47.42 -32.82
CA PHE A 129 -9.42 48.63 -32.03
C PHE A 129 -8.46 49.75 -32.43
N HIS A 130 -7.27 49.41 -32.93
CA HIS A 130 -6.33 50.39 -33.49
C HIS A 130 -6.90 51.05 -34.76
N GLU A 131 -7.57 50.29 -35.63
CA GLU A 131 -8.15 50.79 -36.88
C GLU A 131 -9.29 51.82 -36.67
N ILE A 132 -10.04 51.71 -35.58
CA ILE A 132 -11.17 52.61 -35.26
C ILE A 132 -10.84 53.66 -34.18
N HIS A 133 -9.58 53.72 -33.74
CA HIS A 133 -9.16 54.51 -32.58
C HIS A 133 -9.53 56.00 -32.70
N ASP A 134 -9.44 56.56 -33.90
CA ASP A 134 -9.75 57.97 -34.20
C ASP A 134 -11.24 58.32 -34.01
N ILE A 135 -12.11 57.31 -34.07
CA ILE A 135 -13.58 57.47 -33.92
C ILE A 135 -13.99 57.18 -32.48
N LEU A 136 -13.50 56.07 -31.91
CA LEU A 136 -13.86 55.64 -30.56
C LEU A 136 -12.71 54.83 -29.91
N PRO A 137 -12.05 55.35 -28.86
CA PRO A 137 -11.03 54.60 -28.15
C PRO A 137 -11.67 53.50 -27.29
N LEU A 138 -11.43 52.24 -27.68
CA LEU A 138 -11.87 51.05 -26.95
C LEU A 138 -10.72 50.42 -26.15
N LYS A 139 -11.05 49.84 -24.99
CA LYS A 139 -10.09 49.11 -24.14
C LYS A 139 -10.26 47.61 -24.36
N ILE A 140 -9.17 46.89 -24.61
CA ILE A 140 -9.16 45.42 -24.69
C ILE A 140 -9.54 44.81 -23.33
N TYR A 141 -10.25 43.69 -23.36
CA TYR A 141 -10.63 42.96 -22.16
C TYR A 141 -9.40 42.40 -21.43
N ASN A 142 -9.56 42.13 -20.14
CA ASN A 142 -8.49 41.55 -19.34
C ASN A 142 -8.44 40.03 -19.52
N THR A 143 -7.34 39.49 -20.02
CA THR A 143 -7.13 38.04 -20.18
C THR A 143 -6.65 37.35 -18.90
N ILE A 144 -6.11 38.12 -17.92
CA ILE A 144 -5.51 37.59 -16.70
C ILE A 144 -6.41 36.58 -15.95
N PRO A 145 -7.72 36.81 -15.74
CA PRO A 145 -8.54 35.84 -15.01
C PRO A 145 -8.66 34.48 -15.73
N MET A 146 -8.61 34.46 -17.07
CA MET A 146 -8.67 33.24 -17.85
C MET A 146 -7.30 32.52 -17.86
N GLU A 147 -6.22 33.28 -18.03
CA GLU A 147 -4.84 32.78 -17.91
C GLU A 147 -4.61 32.13 -16.52
N ASP A 148 -5.08 32.77 -15.45
CA ASP A 148 -5.01 32.25 -14.08
C ASP A 148 -5.79 30.94 -13.90
N LEU A 149 -6.97 30.82 -14.52
CA LEU A 149 -7.77 29.58 -14.47
C LEU A 149 -7.09 28.45 -15.24
N LEU A 150 -6.53 28.74 -16.42
CA LEU A 150 -5.78 27.75 -17.20
C LEU A 150 -4.53 27.28 -16.45
N ALA A 151 -3.78 28.21 -15.83
CA ALA A 151 -2.60 27.86 -15.04
C ALA A 151 -2.95 26.99 -13.82
N LYS A 152 -4.08 27.25 -13.15
CA LYS A 152 -4.56 26.40 -12.06
C LYS A 152 -4.94 25.00 -12.54
N ALA A 153 -5.64 24.89 -13.66
CA ALA A 153 -6.02 23.59 -14.23
C ALA A 153 -4.78 22.78 -14.68
N ASP A 154 -3.78 23.44 -15.28
CA ASP A 154 -2.51 22.78 -15.65
C ASP A 154 -1.74 22.32 -14.41
N LYS A 155 -1.75 23.12 -13.34
CA LYS A 155 -1.19 22.71 -12.05
C LYS A 155 -1.91 21.49 -11.46
N GLU A 156 -3.24 21.48 -11.44
CA GLU A 156 -4.03 20.33 -10.96
C GLU A 156 -3.72 19.05 -11.75
N ARG A 157 -3.49 19.18 -13.06
CA ARG A 157 -3.04 18.08 -13.93
C ARG A 157 -1.67 17.54 -13.50
N GLU A 158 -0.68 18.41 -13.29
CA GLU A 158 0.66 18.02 -12.83
C GLU A 158 0.66 17.40 -11.43
N ASP A 159 -0.11 17.99 -10.51
CA ASP A 159 -0.29 17.49 -9.15
C ASP A 159 -0.94 16.09 -9.17
N THR A 160 -1.92 15.85 -10.05
CA THR A 160 -2.56 14.53 -10.22
C THR A 160 -1.58 13.48 -10.75
N ILE A 161 -0.76 13.81 -11.75
CA ILE A 161 0.28 12.89 -12.26
C ILE A 161 1.25 12.52 -11.12
N SER A 162 1.71 13.54 -10.40
CA SER A 162 2.66 13.37 -9.29
C SER A 162 2.07 12.50 -8.17
N ALA A 163 0.79 12.68 -7.85
CA ALA A 163 0.09 11.87 -6.86
C ALA A 163 0.03 10.39 -7.25
N VAL A 164 -0.27 10.07 -8.52
CA VAL A 164 -0.31 8.68 -9.00
C VAL A 164 1.08 8.04 -8.97
N ILE A 165 2.12 8.75 -9.41
CA ILE A 165 3.50 8.25 -9.37
C ILE A 165 3.95 8.02 -7.93
N TYR A 166 3.62 8.93 -7.02
CA TYR A 166 3.95 8.80 -5.60
C TYR A 166 3.23 7.59 -4.97
N LEU A 167 1.94 7.40 -5.26
CA LEU A 167 1.18 6.23 -4.81
C LEU A 167 1.84 4.92 -5.26
N ASP A 168 2.18 4.81 -6.54
CA ASP A 168 2.84 3.62 -7.11
C ASP A 168 4.17 3.30 -6.41
N GLN A 169 5.01 4.32 -6.23
CA GLN A 169 6.29 4.17 -5.53
C GLN A 169 6.11 3.77 -4.06
N GLN A 170 5.17 4.42 -3.36
CA GLN A 170 4.87 4.12 -1.96
C GLN A 170 4.40 2.67 -1.79
N LEU A 171 3.40 2.24 -2.57
CA LEU A 171 2.85 0.89 -2.49
C LEU A 171 3.88 -0.17 -2.89
N THR A 172 4.67 0.10 -3.93
CA THR A 172 5.74 -0.80 -4.36
C THR A 172 6.80 -0.97 -3.28
N SER A 173 7.26 0.14 -2.68
CA SER A 173 8.28 0.11 -1.61
C SER A 173 7.77 -0.62 -0.37
N GLU A 174 6.53 -0.36 0.05
CA GLU A 174 5.91 -1.03 1.20
C GLU A 174 5.77 -2.53 0.94
N TYR A 175 5.29 -2.93 -0.24
CA TYR A 175 5.17 -4.34 -0.60
C TYR A 175 6.52 -5.07 -0.63
N GLN A 176 7.57 -4.45 -1.19
CA GLN A 176 8.93 -5.00 -1.20
C GLN A 176 9.48 -5.19 0.20
N SER A 177 9.16 -4.28 1.13
CA SER A 177 9.64 -4.40 2.52
C SER A 177 9.13 -5.69 3.20
N ILE A 178 7.91 -6.11 2.88
CA ILE A 178 7.26 -7.34 3.37
C ILE A 178 7.87 -8.60 2.73
N GLN A 179 8.43 -8.51 1.52
CA GLN A 179 9.07 -9.67 0.87
C GLN A 179 10.26 -10.20 1.67
N ARG A 180 10.93 -9.36 2.47
CA ARG A 180 12.00 -9.81 3.37
C ARG A 180 11.51 -10.82 4.41
N THR A 181 10.26 -10.68 4.86
CA THR A 181 9.62 -11.65 5.77
C THR A 181 9.40 -13.00 5.06
N GLU A 182 9.12 -13.00 3.76
CA GLU A 182 8.99 -14.23 2.95
C GLU A 182 10.34 -14.96 2.84
N ASP A 183 11.42 -14.24 2.55
CA ASP A 183 12.77 -14.81 2.47
C ASP A 183 13.22 -15.39 3.82
N TYR A 184 12.97 -14.67 4.91
CA TYR A 184 13.22 -15.16 6.27
C TYR A 184 12.48 -16.47 6.55
N LEU A 185 11.21 -16.56 6.16
CA LEU A 185 10.40 -17.74 6.38
C LEU A 185 10.98 -18.98 5.66
N ILE A 186 11.42 -18.81 4.41
CA ILE A 186 12.07 -19.87 3.63
C ILE A 186 13.35 -20.34 4.34
N SER A 187 14.14 -19.39 4.85
CA SER A 187 15.37 -19.69 5.59
C SER A 187 15.09 -20.45 6.90
N LEU A 188 14.10 -20.00 7.67
CA LEU A 188 13.70 -20.64 8.93
C LEU A 188 13.23 -22.08 8.71
N PHE A 189 12.38 -22.30 7.70
CA PHE A 189 11.93 -23.65 7.34
C PHE A 189 13.09 -24.52 6.88
N SER A 190 14.01 -23.98 6.09
CA SER A 190 15.20 -24.69 5.63
C SER A 190 16.08 -25.15 6.80
N SER A 191 16.22 -24.35 7.86
CA SER A 191 16.98 -24.72 9.05
C SER A 191 16.37 -25.89 9.83
N ILE A 192 15.03 -26.01 9.85
CA ILE A 192 14.36 -27.18 10.42
C ILE A 192 14.68 -28.43 9.58
N ILE A 193 14.64 -28.32 8.24
CA ILE A 193 14.99 -29.43 7.34
C ILE A 193 16.44 -29.86 7.53
N GLN A 194 17.37 -28.91 7.63
CA GLN A 194 18.79 -29.19 7.88
C GLN A 194 19.00 -29.87 9.24
N ALA A 195 18.35 -29.37 10.29
CA ALA A 195 18.38 -29.98 11.63
C ALA A 195 17.75 -31.38 11.67
N SER A 196 16.94 -31.73 10.66
CA SER A 196 16.30 -33.05 10.51
C SER A 196 17.05 -33.97 9.53
N THR A 197 18.19 -33.54 9.00
CA THR A 197 18.90 -34.28 7.95
C THR A 197 20.00 -35.15 8.53
N TYR A 198 19.90 -36.45 8.26
CA TYR A 198 20.92 -37.43 8.61
C TYR A 198 21.25 -38.29 7.39
N ALA A 199 22.54 -38.49 7.12
CA ALA A 199 23.06 -39.27 6.01
C ALA A 199 22.45 -38.92 4.63
N GLY A 200 22.10 -37.64 4.42
CA GLY A 200 21.51 -37.14 3.17
C GLY A 200 20.00 -37.29 3.05
N SER A 201 19.31 -37.77 4.09
CA SER A 201 17.84 -37.87 4.14
C SER A 201 17.26 -37.06 5.29
N SER A 202 16.21 -36.28 5.02
CA SER A 202 15.50 -35.49 6.04
C SER A 202 14.34 -36.31 6.61
N ASN A 203 14.33 -36.51 7.93
CA ASN A 203 13.26 -37.21 8.63
C ASN A 203 13.07 -36.61 10.04
N PRO A 204 11.84 -36.36 10.49
CA PRO A 204 11.57 -35.87 11.85
C PRO A 204 12.22 -36.67 12.98
N ILE A 205 12.45 -37.98 12.79
CA ILE A 205 13.13 -38.83 13.79
C ILE A 205 14.62 -38.46 14.00
N HIS A 206 15.21 -37.73 13.06
CA HIS A 206 16.59 -37.27 13.10
C HIS A 206 16.73 -35.81 13.54
N PHE A 207 15.62 -35.16 13.92
CA PHE A 207 15.66 -33.76 14.33
C PHE A 207 16.57 -33.55 15.54
N ASP A 208 17.47 -32.58 15.42
CA ASP A 208 18.33 -32.10 16.50
C ASP A 208 18.00 -30.64 16.82
N GLU A 209 17.36 -30.43 17.98
CA GLU A 209 16.97 -29.11 18.48
C GLU A 209 18.16 -28.15 18.62
N LYS A 210 19.35 -28.64 18.96
CA LYS A 210 20.52 -27.78 19.14
C LYS A 210 21.02 -27.27 17.79
N ILE A 211 20.99 -28.11 16.76
CA ILE A 211 21.33 -27.68 15.39
C ILE A 211 20.35 -26.60 14.93
N TYR A 212 19.05 -26.82 15.13
CA TYR A 212 18.04 -25.84 14.77
C TYR A 212 18.21 -24.51 15.52
N LYS A 213 18.33 -24.56 16.85
CA LYS A 213 18.47 -23.35 17.67
C LYS A 213 19.77 -22.59 17.43
N ASN A 214 20.83 -23.25 16.98
CA ASN A 214 22.08 -22.60 16.61
C ASN A 214 22.08 -22.08 15.15
N SER A 215 21.01 -22.27 14.37
CA SER A 215 20.92 -21.74 13.02
C SER A 215 20.77 -20.21 13.02
N ASP A 216 21.39 -19.56 12.03
CA ASP A 216 21.30 -18.11 11.86
C ASP A 216 19.85 -17.64 11.76
N SER A 217 19.00 -18.40 11.03
CA SER A 217 17.57 -18.08 10.90
C SER A 217 16.82 -18.13 12.22
N TYR A 218 17.13 -19.09 13.10
CA TYR A 218 16.49 -19.15 14.42
C TYR A 218 16.91 -17.97 15.30
N GLN A 219 18.21 -17.63 15.27
CA GLN A 219 18.74 -16.49 16.03
C GLN A 219 18.18 -15.16 15.53
N PHE A 220 17.80 -15.07 14.25
CA PHE A 220 17.21 -13.87 13.66
C PHE A 220 15.72 -13.65 14.02
N GLN A 221 15.07 -14.61 14.69
CA GLN A 221 13.62 -14.56 14.94
C GLN A 221 13.17 -13.35 15.76
N GLU A 222 13.98 -12.91 16.72
CA GLU A 222 13.63 -11.80 17.62
C GLU A 222 13.60 -10.50 16.84
N GLN A 223 14.64 -10.23 16.04
CA GLN A 223 14.68 -9.09 15.14
C GLN A 223 13.50 -9.07 14.16
N MET A 224 13.10 -10.22 13.61
CA MET A 224 11.93 -10.28 12.73
C MET A 224 10.61 -10.00 13.46
N ARG A 225 10.51 -10.34 14.75
CA ARG A 225 9.34 -10.00 15.57
C ARG A 225 9.30 -8.50 15.87
N ASP A 226 10.45 -7.89 16.14
CA ASP A 226 10.55 -6.44 16.37
C ASP A 226 10.15 -5.66 15.11
N GLN A 227 10.69 -6.05 13.94
CA GLN A 227 10.33 -5.43 12.65
C GLN A 227 8.84 -5.56 12.33
N HIS A 228 8.25 -6.72 12.63
CA HIS A 228 6.82 -6.94 12.49
C HIS A 228 6.02 -5.98 13.39
N GLN A 229 6.41 -5.86 14.66
CA GLN A 229 5.74 -4.97 15.61
C GLN A 229 5.83 -3.50 15.18
N GLU A 230 7.02 -3.04 14.78
CA GLU A 230 7.23 -1.68 14.26
C GLU A 230 6.31 -1.39 13.06
N TYR A 231 6.19 -2.35 12.14
CA TYR A 231 5.30 -2.20 11.00
C TYR A 231 3.82 -2.17 11.42
N MET A 232 3.38 -3.03 12.35
CA MET A 232 2.00 -3.00 12.87
C MET A 232 1.67 -1.70 13.59
N GLU A 233 2.60 -1.15 14.36
CA GLU A 233 2.48 0.15 15.01
C GLU A 233 2.31 1.25 13.96
N TYR A 234 3.17 1.30 12.96
CA TYR A 234 3.05 2.23 11.82
C TYR A 234 1.68 2.15 11.13
N LYS A 235 1.17 0.95 10.85
CA LYS A 235 -0.14 0.76 10.22
C LYS A 235 -1.29 1.19 11.12
N THR A 236 -1.15 1.00 12.43
CA THR A 236 -2.14 1.45 13.42
C THR A 236 -2.19 2.97 13.47
N GLU A 237 -1.03 3.63 13.54
CA GLU A 237 -0.93 5.10 13.51
C GLU A 237 -1.54 5.68 12.23
N GLN A 238 -1.22 5.09 11.06
CA GLN A 238 -1.83 5.49 9.78
C GLN A 238 -3.37 5.45 9.81
N GLN A 239 -3.94 4.42 10.44
CA GLN A 239 -5.40 4.29 10.57
C GLN A 239 -6.00 5.30 11.56
N VAL A 240 -5.30 5.62 12.65
CA VAL A 240 -5.73 6.64 13.62
C VAL A 240 -5.74 8.02 12.96
N SER A 241 -4.66 8.39 12.27
CA SER A 241 -4.59 9.69 11.56
C SER A 241 -5.67 9.83 10.49
N LYS A 242 -6.04 8.73 9.79
CA LYS A 242 -7.20 8.72 8.88
C LYS A 242 -8.49 9.09 9.60
N ASN A 243 -8.75 8.48 10.76
CA ASN A 243 -9.98 8.72 11.51
C ASN A 243 -10.04 10.14 12.08
N GLU A 244 -8.93 10.68 12.58
CA GLU A 244 -8.84 12.06 13.09
C GLU A 244 -9.06 13.10 11.99
N ASN A 245 -8.47 12.89 10.81
CA ASN A 245 -8.68 13.77 9.66
C ASN A 245 -10.15 13.75 9.20
N GLN A 246 -10.83 12.60 9.25
CA GLN A 246 -12.27 12.51 8.94
C GLN A 246 -13.16 13.24 9.95
N LEU A 247 -12.80 13.23 11.24
CA LEU A 247 -13.50 14.00 12.28
C LEU A 247 -13.39 15.51 12.09
N HIS A 248 -12.33 16.00 11.43
CA HIS A 248 -12.13 17.43 11.17
C HIS A 248 -12.81 17.94 9.89
N ILE A 249 -13.30 17.06 9.03
CA ILE A 249 -13.98 17.41 7.76
C ILE A 249 -15.49 17.61 7.95
N TYR A 250 -16.06 17.22 9.10
CA TYR A 250 -17.40 17.66 9.52
C TYR A 250 -17.26 18.92 10.39
N PRO A 251 -17.64 20.12 9.90
CA PRO A 251 -17.75 21.27 10.78
C PRO A 251 -18.83 20.97 11.83
N ASN A 252 -18.59 21.33 13.08
CA ASN A 252 -19.66 21.40 14.07
C ASN A 252 -20.76 22.30 13.48
N ASP A 253 -21.97 21.77 13.30
CA ASP A 253 -23.15 22.50 12.78
C ASP A 253 -23.57 23.71 13.66
N ASP A 254 -22.84 23.99 14.74
CA ASP A 254 -23.09 25.09 15.67
C ASP A 254 -22.56 26.46 15.18
N ASP A 255 -21.74 26.53 14.12
CA ASP A 255 -21.16 27.80 13.65
C ASP A 255 -22.05 28.60 12.67
N PHE A 256 -23.25 28.10 12.31
CA PHE A 256 -24.19 28.80 11.42
C PHE A 256 -25.36 29.52 12.12
N GLN A 257 -25.41 29.53 13.45
CA GLN A 257 -26.41 30.27 14.22
C GLN A 257 -25.70 31.26 15.14
N LEU A 258 -25.47 32.48 14.66
CA LEU A 258 -25.43 33.75 15.44
C LEU A 258 -24.73 34.87 14.65
N ARG A 259 -25.27 35.23 13.47
CA ARG A 259 -25.12 36.58 12.90
C ARG A 259 -26.37 36.93 12.09
N ASN A 260 -27.46 37.15 12.79
CA ASN A 260 -28.53 38.04 12.40
C ASN A 260 -29.26 38.41 13.69
N ASP A 261 -28.90 39.57 14.24
CA ASP A 261 -29.76 40.56 14.89
C ASP A 261 -28.90 41.76 15.33
#